data_AF-A0A1D8GZX8-F1
#
_entry.id   AF-A0A1D8GZX8-F1
#
_cell.length_a   1.000
_cell.length_b   1.000
_cell.length_c   1.000
_cell.angle_alpha   90.00
_cell.angle_beta   90.00
_cell.angle_gamma   90.00
#
_symmetry.space_group_name_H-M   'P 1'
#
loop_
_entity.id
_entity.type
_entity.pdbx_description
1 polymer ?
#
loop_
_entity_poly.entity_id
_entity_poly.type
_entity_poly.pdbx_seq_one_letter_code
_entity_poly.pdbx_strand_id
1 'polypeptide(L)'
;PYNANLSIHQLVENPDETYCIDNEALYDICFRTLKLANPTYGDLNHLVSLTMSGVTTCFRFPGQLNADLRKLAVNMVPFPRLHFFMPGFAPLTARGSQQYRALTVPELTQQMFDAKNMMAACDPRHGRYLTVAAIFRGRMSMKEVDEQMYNIQNKNSSFFVE
;
A
#
# COMPACT_ATOMS: atom_id res chain seq x y z
N PRO A 1 -1.92 -17.16 17.19
CA PRO A 1 -0.43 -17.22 17.19
C PRO A 1 0.14 -18.47 16.50
N TYR A 2 -0.23 -19.69 16.92
CA TYR A 2 0.34 -20.94 16.35
C TYR A 2 0.15 -21.08 14.84
N ASN A 3 -1.07 -20.93 14.35
CA ASN A 3 -1.38 -21.06 12.92
C ASN A 3 -0.62 -20.02 12.07
N ALA A 4 -0.49 -18.78 12.57
CA ALA A 4 0.25 -17.73 11.87
C ALA A 4 1.73 -18.08 11.75
N ASN A 5 2.38 -18.54 12.84
CA ASN A 5 3.79 -18.94 12.79
C ASN A 5 4.05 -20.14 11.88
N LEU A 6 3.20 -21.16 11.93
CA LEU A 6 3.32 -22.33 11.06
C LEU A 6 3.14 -21.95 9.58
N SER A 7 2.16 -21.09 9.27
CA SER A 7 1.95 -20.61 7.92
C SER A 7 3.08 -19.71 7.44
N ILE A 8 3.62 -18.82 8.28
CA ILE A 8 4.74 -17.95 7.91
C ILE A 8 5.96 -18.77 7.50
N HIS A 9 6.27 -19.86 8.19
CA HIS A 9 7.36 -20.76 7.77
C HIS A 9 7.18 -21.24 6.33
N GLN A 10 5.97 -21.62 5.95
CA GLN A 10 5.66 -22.05 4.57
C GLN A 10 5.66 -20.86 3.60
N LEU A 11 5.22 -19.67 4.03
CA LEU A 11 5.20 -18.46 3.23
C LEU A 11 6.59 -17.87 2.99
N VAL A 12 7.59 -18.19 3.82
CA VAL A 12 8.97 -17.73 3.59
C VAL A 12 9.65 -18.51 2.46
N GLU A 13 9.26 -19.75 2.22
CA GLU A 13 9.97 -20.66 1.29
C GLU A 13 9.26 -20.88 -0.05
N ASN A 14 7.92 -20.81 -0.08
CA ASN A 14 7.15 -21.25 -1.25
C ASN A 14 6.65 -20.12 -2.19
N PRO A 15 6.06 -19.01 -1.70
CA PRO A 15 5.55 -17.97 -2.58
C PRO A 15 6.66 -16.98 -2.99
N ASP A 16 6.56 -16.43 -4.20
CA ASP A 16 7.46 -15.38 -4.70
C ASP A 16 7.09 -13.98 -4.15
N GLU A 17 5.82 -13.76 -3.81
CA GLU A 17 5.27 -12.49 -3.36
C GLU A 17 4.16 -12.71 -2.34
N THR A 18 4.19 -12.00 -1.20
CA THR A 18 3.15 -12.06 -0.18
C THR A 18 2.72 -10.65 0.22
N TYR A 19 1.43 -10.33 0.10
CA TYR A 19 0.86 -9.07 0.60
C TYR A 19 0.34 -9.25 2.02
N CYS A 20 0.94 -8.54 2.97
CA CYS A 20 0.54 -8.58 4.37
C CYS A 20 -0.70 -7.70 4.60
N ILE A 21 -1.81 -8.34 4.96
CA ILE A 21 -3.06 -7.65 5.32
C ILE A 21 -3.38 -7.99 6.76
N ASP A 22 -3.34 -6.99 7.62
CA ASP A 22 -3.58 -7.12 9.05
C ASP A 22 -4.98 -6.62 9.41
N ASN A 23 -5.75 -7.47 10.08
CA ASN A 23 -7.09 -7.13 10.54
C ASN A 23 -7.06 -6.01 11.59
N GLU A 24 -6.01 -5.91 12.42
CA GLU A 24 -5.90 -4.86 13.43
C GLU A 24 -5.70 -3.49 12.76
N ALA A 25 -4.79 -3.41 11.78
CA ALA A 25 -4.57 -2.20 11.00
C ALA A 25 -5.83 -1.77 10.22
N LEU A 26 -6.51 -2.72 9.57
CA LEU A 26 -7.77 -2.45 8.87
C LEU A 26 -8.86 -1.96 9.82
N TYR A 27 -8.96 -2.54 11.02
CA TYR A 27 -9.92 -2.11 12.04
C TYR A 27 -9.61 -0.68 12.50
N ASP A 28 -8.34 -0.37 12.77
CA ASP A 28 -7.90 0.97 13.15
C ASP A 28 -8.17 2.01 12.05
N ILE A 29 -7.98 1.66 10.78
CA ILE A 29 -8.34 2.52 9.64
C ILE A 29 -9.85 2.80 9.63
N CYS A 30 -10.68 1.75 9.73
CA CYS A 30 -12.13 1.89 9.74
C CYS A 30 -12.62 2.75 10.91
N PHE A 31 -12.09 2.51 12.10
CA PHE A 31 -12.51 3.19 13.32
C PHE A 31 -11.98 4.63 13.40
N ARG A 32 -10.67 4.82 13.22
CA ARG A 32 -10.01 6.12 13.42
C ARG A 32 -10.10 7.04 12.22
N THR A 33 -9.92 6.49 11.01
CA THR A 33 -9.84 7.28 9.76
C THR A 33 -11.22 7.40 9.11
N LEU A 34 -11.95 6.30 8.93
CA LEU A 34 -13.28 6.32 8.31
C LEU A 34 -14.43 6.68 9.28
N LYS A 35 -14.13 6.79 10.58
CA LYS A 35 -15.09 7.15 11.64
C LYS A 35 -16.28 6.20 11.78
N LEU A 36 -16.06 4.91 11.51
CA LEU A 36 -17.06 3.87 11.72
C LEU A 36 -17.00 3.40 13.18
N ALA A 37 -18.07 3.65 13.95
CA ALA A 37 -18.10 3.31 15.37
C ALA A 37 -18.00 1.80 15.64
N ASN A 38 -18.63 0.98 14.77
CA ASN A 38 -18.62 -0.48 14.85
C ASN A 38 -18.25 -1.07 13.48
N PRO A 39 -16.94 -1.19 13.14
CA PRO A 39 -16.50 -1.78 11.88
C PRO A 39 -16.94 -3.24 11.77
N THR A 40 -17.56 -3.60 10.64
CA THR A 40 -17.94 -4.99 10.33
C THR A 40 -16.92 -5.62 9.38
N TYR A 41 -16.94 -6.95 9.24
CA TYR A 41 -16.16 -7.64 8.20
C TYR A 41 -16.48 -7.15 6.78
N GLY A 42 -17.69 -6.65 6.53
CA GLY A 42 -18.02 -6.02 5.26
C GLY A 42 -17.18 -4.77 4.98
N ASP A 43 -16.94 -3.95 6.01
CA ASP A 43 -16.14 -2.72 5.90
C ASP A 43 -14.66 -3.03 5.71
N LEU A 44 -14.14 -4.00 6.48
CA LEU A 44 -12.78 -4.52 6.36
C LEU A 44 -12.54 -5.09 4.95
N ASN A 45 -13.44 -5.95 4.48
CA ASN A 45 -13.34 -6.56 3.14
C ASN A 45 -13.45 -5.51 2.03
N HIS A 46 -14.20 -4.43 2.24
CA HIS A 46 -14.25 -3.33 1.28
C HIS A 46 -12.88 -2.67 1.10
N LEU A 47 -12.14 -2.40 2.18
CA LEU A 47 -10.77 -1.86 2.10
C LEU A 47 -9.81 -2.84 1.41
N VAL A 48 -9.90 -4.12 1.74
CA VAL A 48 -9.11 -5.17 1.09
C VAL A 48 -9.40 -5.19 -0.41
N SER A 49 -10.66 -5.13 -0.81
CA SER A 49 -11.05 -5.16 -2.23
C SER A 49 -10.50 -3.96 -3.01
N LEU A 50 -10.48 -2.76 -2.41
CA LEU A 50 -9.90 -1.56 -3.01
C LEU A 50 -8.39 -1.69 -3.17
N THR A 51 -7.70 -2.18 -2.14
CA THR A 51 -6.25 -2.37 -2.12
C THR A 51 -5.83 -3.41 -3.16
N MET A 52 -6.50 -4.57 -3.18
CA MET A 52 -6.24 -5.63 -4.16
C MET A 52 -6.54 -5.18 -5.59
N SER A 53 -7.59 -4.39 -5.79
CA SER A 53 -7.86 -3.74 -7.07
C SER A 53 -6.71 -2.79 -7.45
N GLY A 54 -6.18 -2.00 -6.51
CA GLY A 54 -5.02 -1.13 -6.70
C GLY A 54 -3.79 -1.89 -7.16
N VAL A 55 -3.34 -2.85 -6.36
CA VAL A 55 -2.12 -3.66 -6.60
C VAL A 55 -2.19 -4.40 -7.95
N THR A 56 -3.34 -4.97 -8.29
CA THR A 56 -3.51 -5.72 -9.56
C THR A 56 -3.75 -4.84 -10.78
N THR A 57 -3.74 -3.51 -10.64
CA THR A 57 -4.03 -2.58 -11.76
C THR A 57 -3.04 -2.77 -12.91
N CYS A 58 -1.75 -2.94 -12.60
CA CYS A 58 -0.69 -3.11 -13.59
C CYS A 58 -0.85 -4.35 -14.47
N PHE A 59 -1.55 -5.38 -13.99
CA PHE A 59 -1.81 -6.63 -14.74
C PHE A 59 -3.12 -6.58 -15.53
N ARG A 60 -4.10 -5.81 -15.04
CA ARG A 60 -5.45 -5.75 -15.61
C ARG A 60 -5.60 -4.71 -16.70
N PHE A 61 -4.76 -3.67 -16.69
CA PHE A 61 -4.79 -2.59 -17.65
C PHE A 61 -3.45 -2.46 -18.37
N PRO A 62 -3.45 -2.06 -19.65
CA PRO A 62 -2.21 -1.88 -20.38
C PRO A 62 -1.37 -0.77 -19.74
N GLY A 63 -0.13 -1.10 -19.40
CA GLY A 63 0.86 -0.20 -18.81
C GLY A 63 2.28 -0.67 -19.11
N GLN A 64 3.25 0.24 -19.01
CA GLN A 64 4.66 -0.09 -19.30
C GLN A 64 5.42 -0.62 -18.07
N LEU A 65 5.04 -0.20 -16.86
CA LEU A 65 5.69 -0.57 -15.59
C LEU A 65 4.94 -1.73 -14.90
N ASN A 66 5.67 -2.73 -14.40
CA ASN A 66 5.12 -3.88 -13.64
C ASN A 66 3.97 -4.63 -14.36
N ALA A 67 4.03 -4.74 -15.68
CA ALA A 67 2.96 -5.31 -16.50
C ALA A 67 2.69 -6.82 -16.27
N ASP A 68 3.61 -7.52 -15.60
CA ASP A 68 3.48 -8.94 -15.25
C ASP A 68 4.00 -9.19 -13.83
N LEU A 69 3.53 -10.27 -13.19
CA LEU A 69 3.89 -10.62 -11.81
C LEU A 69 5.40 -10.82 -11.65
N ARG A 70 6.07 -11.37 -12.66
CA ARG A 70 7.51 -11.60 -12.61
C ARG A 70 8.30 -10.30 -12.54
N LYS A 71 7.91 -9.28 -13.32
CA LYS A 71 8.53 -7.94 -13.29
C LYS A 71 8.27 -7.24 -11.98
N LEU A 72 7.08 -7.41 -11.40
CA LEU A 72 6.80 -6.88 -10.07
C LEU A 72 7.75 -7.52 -9.04
N ALA A 73 7.89 -8.84 -9.06
CA ALA A 73 8.78 -9.56 -8.15
C ALA A 73 10.23 -9.10 -8.30
N VAL A 74 10.73 -8.99 -9.53
CA VAL A 74 12.10 -8.53 -9.82
C VAL A 74 12.35 -7.11 -9.32
N ASN A 75 11.36 -6.22 -9.43
CA ASN A 75 11.52 -4.82 -8.99
C ASN A 75 11.35 -4.65 -7.47
N MET A 76 10.55 -5.50 -6.83
CA MET A 76 10.14 -5.32 -5.44
C MET A 76 10.87 -6.25 -4.45
N VAL A 77 11.42 -7.38 -4.91
CA VAL A 77 12.04 -8.40 -4.05
C VAL A 77 13.56 -8.39 -4.26
N PRO A 78 14.33 -7.62 -3.47
CA PRO A 78 15.79 -7.60 -3.57
C PRO A 78 16.43 -8.91 -3.07
N PHE A 79 15.77 -9.59 -2.13
CA PHE A 79 16.23 -10.86 -1.55
C PHE A 79 15.08 -11.86 -1.50
N PRO A 80 15.26 -13.14 -1.89
CA PRO A 80 14.17 -14.11 -2.01
C PRO A 80 13.34 -14.38 -0.75
N ARG A 81 13.88 -14.08 0.45
CA ARG A 81 13.16 -14.25 1.72
C ARG A 81 12.46 -12.97 2.21
N LEU A 82 12.70 -11.84 1.54
CA LEU A 82 12.15 -10.51 1.86
C LEU A 82 11.09 -10.09 0.83
N HIS A 83 10.11 -10.97 0.62
CA HIS A 83 9.01 -10.82 -0.34
C HIS A 83 7.66 -10.53 0.33
N PHE A 84 7.70 -10.00 1.56
CA PHE A 84 6.52 -9.57 2.30
C PHE A 84 6.29 -8.08 2.09
N PHE A 85 5.21 -7.74 1.39
CA PHE A 85 4.85 -6.37 1.07
C PHE A 85 3.87 -5.80 2.09
N MET A 86 4.06 -4.52 2.43
CA MET A 86 3.10 -3.72 3.18
C MET A 86 2.29 -2.88 2.21
N PRO A 87 1.05 -3.27 1.86
CA PRO A 87 0.22 -2.48 0.98
C PRO A 87 -0.37 -1.30 1.75
N GLY A 88 -0.43 -0.16 1.07
CA GLY A 88 -1.14 1.03 1.53
C GLY A 88 -2.12 1.49 0.46
N PHE A 89 -3.18 2.19 0.88
CA PHE A 89 -4.13 2.77 -0.05
C PHE A 89 -4.41 4.22 0.30
N ALA A 90 -4.43 5.07 -0.71
CA ALA A 90 -4.93 6.44 -0.64
C ALA A 90 -5.83 6.69 -1.85
N PRO A 91 -6.95 7.41 -1.68
CA PRO A 91 -7.42 8.12 -0.48
C PRO A 91 -8.20 7.23 0.50
N LEU A 92 -8.00 7.42 1.81
CA LEU A 92 -8.86 6.87 2.85
C LEU A 92 -9.77 7.97 3.41
N THR A 93 -10.89 8.20 2.74
CA THR A 93 -11.87 9.22 3.09
C THR A 93 -13.20 8.59 3.48
N ALA A 94 -13.80 9.09 4.56
CA ALA A 94 -15.13 8.66 4.99
C ALA A 94 -16.16 8.90 3.88
N ARG A 95 -17.14 7.98 3.74
CA ARG A 95 -18.13 7.99 2.64
C ARG A 95 -18.88 9.33 2.51
N GLY A 96 -19.19 9.99 3.63
CA GLY A 96 -19.87 11.30 3.63
C GLY A 96 -18.98 12.49 3.27
N SER A 97 -17.66 12.33 3.30
CA SER A 97 -16.70 13.42 3.05
C SER A 97 -16.06 13.35 1.66
N GLN A 98 -16.31 12.28 0.89
CA GLN A 98 -15.73 12.08 -0.44
C GLN A 98 -16.11 13.17 -1.45
N GLN A 99 -17.36 13.65 -1.42
CA GLN A 99 -17.83 14.67 -2.38
C GLN A 99 -17.23 16.06 -2.15
N TYR A 100 -16.71 16.33 -0.95
CA TYR A 100 -16.23 17.66 -0.56
C TYR A 100 -14.72 17.83 -0.68
N ARG A 101 -13.97 16.77 -1.01
CA ARG A 101 -12.50 16.80 -1.04
C ARG A 101 -11.97 16.64 -2.46
N ALA A 102 -11.40 17.72 -3.01
CA ALA A 102 -10.57 17.63 -4.19
C ALA A 102 -9.23 16.98 -3.79
N LEU A 103 -8.95 15.80 -4.35
CA LEU A 103 -7.71 15.09 -4.10
C LEU A 103 -6.67 15.52 -5.15
N THR A 104 -5.59 16.12 -4.67
CA THR A 104 -4.45 16.52 -5.50
C THR A 104 -3.36 15.45 -5.46
N VAL A 105 -2.51 15.41 -6.49
CA VAL A 105 -1.38 14.46 -6.54
C VAL A 105 -0.47 14.59 -5.29
N PRO A 106 -0.07 15.80 -4.84
CA PRO A 106 0.74 15.96 -3.63
C PRO A 106 0.08 15.38 -2.37
N GLU A 107 -1.23 15.58 -2.20
CA GLU A 107 -1.96 15.03 -1.05
C GLU A 107 -2.01 13.50 -1.08
N LEU A 108 -2.23 12.90 -2.25
CA LEU A 108 -2.23 11.44 -2.42
C LEU A 108 -0.84 10.86 -2.13
N THR A 109 0.21 11.48 -2.66
CA THR A 109 1.59 11.04 -2.41
C THR A 109 1.95 11.12 -0.94
N GLN A 110 1.55 12.19 -0.24
CA GLN A 110 1.79 12.28 1.22
C GLN A 110 1.01 11.23 2.00
N GLN A 111 -0.26 10.98 1.65
CA GLN A 111 -1.08 9.97 2.30
C GLN A 111 -0.52 8.55 2.09
N MET A 112 0.05 8.26 0.94
CA MET A 112 0.64 6.95 0.63
C MET A 112 1.77 6.57 1.60
N PHE A 113 2.52 7.54 2.12
CA PHE A 113 3.61 7.32 3.09
C PHE A 113 3.18 7.55 4.55
N ASP A 114 1.89 7.82 4.82
CA ASP A 114 1.41 7.93 6.20
C ASP A 114 1.16 6.53 6.78
N ALA A 115 1.74 6.27 7.95
CA ALA A 115 1.61 4.99 8.66
C ALA A 115 0.14 4.61 8.93
N LYS A 116 -0.74 5.63 9.07
CA LYS A 116 -2.18 5.44 9.30
C LYS A 116 -2.93 4.83 8.12
N ASN A 117 -2.33 4.84 6.92
CA ASN A 117 -2.94 4.35 5.69
C ASN A 117 -2.38 2.99 5.26
N MET A 118 -1.48 2.42 6.06
CA MET A 118 -0.89 1.11 5.83
C MET A 118 -1.86 0.02 6.31
N MET A 119 -2.01 -1.03 5.51
CA MET A 119 -2.89 -2.17 5.82
C MET A 119 -2.22 -3.23 6.70
N ALA A 120 -1.01 -2.94 7.19
CA ALA A 120 -0.27 -3.75 8.15
C ALA A 120 0.07 -2.89 9.36
N ALA A 121 -0.01 -3.44 10.58
CA ALA A 121 0.27 -2.70 11.82
C ALA A 121 1.78 -2.52 12.03
N CYS A 122 2.43 -1.83 11.10
CA CYS A 122 3.84 -1.51 11.12
C CYS A 122 4.03 -0.03 10.79
N ASP A 123 4.73 0.71 11.65
CA ASP A 123 5.10 2.09 11.35
C ASP A 123 6.34 2.09 10.43
N PRO A 124 6.24 2.56 9.18
CA PRO A 124 7.37 2.58 8.25
C PRO A 124 8.54 3.44 8.74
N ARG A 125 8.31 4.37 9.67
CA ARG A 125 9.34 5.26 10.23
C ARG A 125 10.33 4.53 11.15
N HIS A 126 9.96 3.37 11.67
CA HIS A 126 10.86 2.53 12.46
C HIS A 126 11.72 1.60 11.61
N GLY A 127 11.59 1.65 10.28
CA GLY A 127 12.36 0.85 9.34
C GLY A 127 12.92 1.69 8.20
N ARG A 128 13.36 0.99 7.15
CA ARG A 128 13.74 1.60 5.87
C ARG A 128 13.06 0.86 4.74
N TYR A 129 12.62 1.61 3.73
CA TYR A 129 12.08 1.07 2.49
C TYR A 129 13.22 0.53 1.63
N LEU A 130 13.15 -0.74 1.28
CA LEU A 130 14.05 -1.36 0.30
C LEU A 130 13.60 -1.05 -1.13
N THR A 131 12.31 -1.21 -1.38
CA THR A 131 11.67 -1.01 -2.68
C THR A 131 10.26 -0.47 -2.44
N VAL A 132 9.75 0.37 -3.35
CA VAL A 132 8.39 0.92 -3.28
C VAL A 132 7.80 0.97 -4.67
N ALA A 133 6.58 0.45 -4.83
CA ALA A 133 5.78 0.62 -6.03
C ALA A 133 4.60 1.55 -5.72
N ALA A 134 4.57 2.71 -6.38
CA ALA A 134 3.46 3.65 -6.29
C ALA A 134 2.58 3.52 -7.54
N ILE A 135 1.28 3.23 -7.37
CA ILE A 135 0.33 3.06 -8.47
C ILE A 135 -0.71 4.17 -8.39
N PHE A 136 -0.60 5.14 -9.29
CA PHE A 136 -1.58 6.22 -9.42
C PHE A 136 -2.67 5.87 -10.43
N ARG A 137 -3.93 6.14 -10.08
CA ARG A 137 -5.10 5.86 -10.93
C ARG A 137 -5.97 7.10 -11.09
N GLY A 138 -6.31 7.44 -12.33
CA GLY A 138 -7.19 8.56 -12.66
C GLY A 138 -6.57 9.52 -13.68
N ARG A 139 -7.27 10.63 -13.93
CA ARG A 139 -6.78 11.70 -14.81
C ARG A 139 -5.88 12.63 -14.01
N MET A 140 -4.57 12.53 -14.23
CA MET A 140 -3.57 13.37 -13.59
C MET A 140 -2.36 13.59 -14.50
N SER A 141 -1.57 14.61 -14.20
CA SER A 141 -0.35 14.91 -14.93
C SER A 141 0.78 13.98 -14.47
N MET A 142 1.35 13.20 -15.39
CA MET A 142 2.52 12.34 -15.09
C MET A 142 3.70 13.16 -14.59
N LYS A 143 3.91 14.36 -15.16
CA LYS A 143 4.97 15.27 -14.73
C LYS A 143 4.83 15.65 -13.25
N GLU A 144 3.61 15.92 -12.81
CA GLU A 144 3.36 16.27 -11.41
C GLU A 144 3.60 15.07 -10.49
N VAL A 145 3.20 13.86 -10.92
CA VAL A 145 3.47 12.62 -10.17
C VAL A 145 4.97 12.42 -9.98
N ASP A 146 5.76 12.54 -11.05
CA ASP A 146 7.21 12.36 -11.00
C ASP A 146 7.88 13.40 -10.08
N GLU A 147 7.50 14.67 -10.18
CA GLU A 147 8.00 15.74 -9.30
C GLU A 147 7.66 15.48 -7.83
N GLN A 148 6.42 15.06 -7.53
CA GLN A 148 6.01 14.79 -6.15
C GLN A 148 6.68 13.54 -5.57
N MET A 149 6.86 12.49 -6.37
CA MET A 149 7.59 11.29 -5.94
C MET A 149 9.06 11.60 -5.67
N TYR A 150 9.70 12.39 -6.53
CA TYR A 150 11.08 12.83 -6.29
C TYR A 150 11.21 13.67 -5.02
N ASN A 151 10.27 14.60 -4.80
CA ASN A 151 10.24 15.42 -3.59
C ASN A 151 10.07 14.60 -2.31
N ILE A 152 9.20 13.57 -2.31
CA ILE A 152 8.97 12.73 -1.14
C ILE A 152 10.22 11.87 -0.84
N GLN A 153 10.88 11.35 -1.87
CA GLN A 153 12.09 10.54 -1.74
C GLN A 153 13.24 11.38 -1.16
N ASN A 154 13.45 12.59 -1.67
CA ASN A 154 14.46 13.50 -1.15
C ASN A 154 14.19 13.93 0.30
N LYS A 155 12.93 14.25 0.62
CA LYS A 155 12.55 14.67 1.97
C LYS A 155 12.71 13.54 3.00
N ASN A 156 12.46 12.31 2.58
CA ASN A 156 12.49 11.11 3.42
C ASN A 156 13.69 10.22 3.11
N SER A 157 14.79 10.76 2.58
CA SER A 157 15.94 9.97 2.09
C SER A 157 16.52 9.04 3.15
N SER A 158 16.50 9.43 4.42
CA SER A 158 16.92 8.61 5.57
C SER A 158 16.08 7.34 5.77
N PHE A 159 14.85 7.31 5.26
CA PHE A 159 13.94 6.17 5.33
C PHE A 159 14.02 5.27 4.11
N PHE A 160 14.78 5.61 3.07
CA PHE A 160 15.04 4.72 1.94
C PHE A 160 16.43 4.10 2.09
N VAL A 161 16.56 2.82 1.73
CA VAL A 161 17.88 2.19 1.59
C VAL A 161 18.50 2.67 0.28
N GLU A 162 19.76 3.06 0.34
CA GLU A 162 20.54 3.55 -0.81
C GLU A 162 20.93 2.41 -1.77
#